data_AF-A0A4Y2E6C0-F1
#
_entry.id   AF-A0A4Y2E6C0-F1
#
_cell.length_a   1.000
_cell.length_b   1.000
_cell.length_c   1.000
_cell.angle_alpha   90.00
_cell.angle_beta   90.00
_cell.angle_gamma   90.00
#
_symmetry.space_group_name_H-M   'P 1'
#
loop_
_entity.id
_entity.type
_entity.pdbx_description
1 polymer ?
#
loop_
_entity_poly.entity_id
_entity_poly.type
_entity_poly.pdbx_seq_one_letter_code
_entity_poly.pdbx_strand_id
1 'polypeptide(L)' 'MLKFVLLLSVVALAVYAIPGGWEDASIDDEEVVAAANHAAKTLSKQWAGNYHHRLAKIIKAKQQ' A
#
# COMPACT_ATOMS: atom_id res chain seq x y z
N MET A 1 12.57 10.48 38.80
CA MET A 1 11.18 10.09 38.48
C MET A 1 10.62 10.88 37.29
N LEU A 2 10.53 12.21 37.35
CA LEU A 2 9.96 13.04 36.27
C LEU A 2 10.62 12.84 34.88
N LYS A 3 11.95 12.73 34.84
CA LYS A 3 12.71 12.49 33.59
C LYS A 3 12.33 11.17 32.90
N PHE A 4 12.05 10.12 33.67
CA PHE A 4 11.65 8.81 33.14
C PHE A 4 10.22 8.83 32.60
N VAL A 5 9.32 9.56 33.26
CA VAL A 5 7.93 9.75 32.79
C VAL A 5 7.89 10.54 31.49
N LEU A 6 8.69 11.60 31.39
CA LEU A 6 8.85 12.36 30.14
C LEU A 6 9.39 11.47 29.01
N LEU A 7 10.43 10.69 29.27
CA LEU A 7 11.00 9.79 28.28
C LEU A 7 9.98 8.75 27.77
N LEU A 8 9.20 8.15 28.67
CA LEU A 8 8.14 7.20 28.31
C LEU A 8 7.03 7.84 27.47
N SER A 9 6.63 9.07 27.80
CA SER A 9 5.59 9.79 27.04
C SER A 9 6.06 10.15 25.62
N VAL A 10 7.32 10.54 25.45
CA VAL A 10 7.91 10.84 24.14
C VAL A 10 8.04 9.58 23.28
N VAL A 11 8.45 8.46 23.89
CA VAL A 11 8.52 7.17 23.19
C VAL A 11 7.13 6.70 22.74
N ALA A 12 6.10 6.82 23.59
CA ALA A 12 4.74 6.46 23.22
C ALA A 12 4.20 7.31 22.06
N LEU A 13 4.49 8.62 22.05
CA LEU A 13 4.08 9.52 20.97
C LEU A 13 4.81 9.21 19.65
N ALA A 14 6.09 8.82 19.72
CA ALA A 14 6.89 8.44 18.55
C ALA A 14 6.42 7.13 17.91
N VAL A 15 5.94 6.16 18.72
CA VAL A 15 5.40 4.88 18.21
C VAL A 15 4.03 5.07 17.54
N TYR A 16 3.20 6.00 18.04
CA TYR A 16 1.92 6.35 17.40
C TYR A 16 2.11 7.07 16.05
N ALA A 17 3.27 7.66 15.83
CA ALA A 17 3.64 8.39 14.62
C ALA A 17 4.41 7.54 13.60
N ILE A 18 4.28 6.20 13.64
CA ILE A 18 4.76 5.32 12.56
C ILE A 18 3.59 5.16 11.56
N PRO A 19 3.46 6.01 10.52
CA PRO A 19 2.54 5.75 9.44
C PRO A 19 3.03 4.49 8.71
N GLY A 20 2.10 3.59 8.38
CA GLY A 20 2.37 2.53 7.43
C GLY A 20 2.26 1.12 7.99
N GLY A 21 1.08 0.79 8.52
CA GLY A 21 0.62 -0.58 8.53
C GLY A 21 -0.07 -0.90 7.20
N TRP A 22 0.04 -2.13 6.72
CA TRP A 22 -0.76 -2.58 5.60
C TRP A 22 -2.21 -2.78 6.03
N GLU A 23 -3.11 -2.02 5.45
CA GLU A 23 -4.56 -2.18 5.62
C GLU A 23 -5.13 -2.94 4.43
N ASP A 24 -6.11 -3.81 4.68
CA ASP A 24 -6.82 -4.48 3.59
C ASP A 24 -7.71 -3.45 2.88
N ALA A 25 -7.60 -3.39 1.55
CA ALA A 25 -8.41 -2.52 0.71
C ALA A 25 -9.46 -3.34 -0.04
N SER A 26 -10.63 -2.74 -0.31
CA SER A 26 -11.65 -3.40 -1.11
C SER A 26 -11.16 -3.60 -2.54
N ILE A 27 -11.44 -4.77 -3.12
CA ILE A 27 -11.08 -5.05 -4.52
C ILE A 27 -11.96 -4.27 -5.51
N ASP A 28 -13.12 -3.80 -5.06
CA ASP A 28 -14.06 -3.00 -5.85
C ASP A 28 -13.83 -1.49 -5.69
N ASP A 29 -12.85 -1.10 -4.88
CA ASP A 29 -12.45 0.30 -4.71
C ASP A 29 -11.90 0.85 -6.05
N GLU A 30 -12.39 2.02 -6.46
CA GLU A 30 -11.99 2.66 -7.71
C GLU A 30 -10.48 2.92 -7.76
N GLU A 31 -9.86 3.29 -6.63
CA GLU A 31 -8.42 3.53 -6.55
C GLU A 31 -7.63 2.22 -6.70
N VAL A 32 -8.11 1.14 -6.10
CA VAL A 32 -7.51 -0.20 -6.23
C VAL A 32 -7.61 -0.70 -7.68
N VAL A 33 -8.77 -0.53 -8.32
CA VAL A 33 -8.97 -0.89 -9.72
C VAL A 33 -8.09 -0.06 -10.65
N ALA A 34 -7.96 1.25 -10.38
CA ALA A 34 -7.08 2.13 -11.13
C ALA A 34 -5.60 1.71 -10.99
N ALA A 35 -5.15 1.42 -9.77
CA ALA A 35 -3.80 0.96 -9.48
C ALA A 35 -3.48 -0.37 -10.19
N ALA A 36 -4.41 -1.34 -10.13
CA ALA A 36 -4.26 -2.64 -10.78
C ALA A 36 -4.18 -2.52 -12.32
N ASN A 37 -5.02 -1.67 -12.93
CA ASN A 37 -4.96 -1.39 -14.36
C ASN A 37 -3.65 -0.69 -14.77
N HIS A 38 -3.20 0.28 -13.96
CA HIS A 38 -1.94 0.96 -14.18
C HIS A 38 -0.75 -0.01 -14.12
N ALA A 39 -0.75 -0.93 -13.14
CA ALA A 39 0.26 -1.97 -13.01
C ALA A 39 0.30 -2.89 -14.24
N ALA A 40 -0.86 -3.39 -14.70
CA ALA A 40 -0.95 -4.23 -15.89
C ALA A 40 -0.41 -3.53 -17.14
N LYS A 41 -0.76 -2.25 -17.34
CA LYS A 41 -0.25 -1.43 -18.46
C LYS A 41 1.26 -1.21 -18.37
N THR A 42 1.78 -0.99 -17.16
CA THR A 42 3.22 -0.78 -16.94
C THR A 42 4.01 -2.04 -17.24
N LEU A 43 3.52 -3.19 -16.79
CA LEU A 43 4.13 -4.49 -17.09
C LEU A 43 4.19 -4.72 -18.61
N SER A 44 3.10 -4.41 -19.32
CA SER A 44 3.04 -4.52 -20.79
C SER A 44 4.06 -3.65 -21.53
N LYS A 45 4.42 -2.49 -20.98
CA LYS A 45 5.45 -1.62 -21.57
C LYS A 45 6.86 -2.17 -21.38
N GLN A 46 7.10 -2.89 -20.29
CA GLN A 46 8.38 -3.54 -20.01
C GLN A 46 8.56 -4.84 -20.79
N TRP A 47 7.47 -5.40 -21.31
CA TRP A 47 7.48 -6.65 -22.06
C TRP A 47 7.73 -6.40 -23.56
N ALA A 48 8.76 -7.04 -24.11
CA ALA A 48 9.15 -6.89 -25.53
C ALA A 48 8.36 -7.82 -26.48
N GLY A 49 7.39 -8.59 -25.99
CA GLY A 49 6.59 -9.51 -26.78
C GLY A 49 5.39 -8.83 -27.47
N ASN A 50 4.86 -9.49 -28.50
CA ASN A 50 3.70 -9.01 -29.27
C ASN A 50 2.37 -9.05 -28.50
N TYR A 51 2.33 -9.72 -27.34
CA TYR A 51 1.15 -9.85 -26.51
C TYR A 51 1.32 -9.04 -25.24
N HIS A 52 0.43 -8.08 -25.03
CA HIS A 52 0.41 -7.22 -23.86
C HIS A 52 -0.48 -7.81 -22.76
N HIS A 53 -0.07 -7.58 -21.52
CA HIS A 53 -0.85 -7.89 -20.33
C HIS A 53 -2.06 -6.96 -20.19
N ARG A 54 -3.13 -7.52 -19.63
CA ARG A 54 -4.36 -6.82 -19.27
C ARG A 54 -4.78 -7.31 -17.88
N LEU A 55 -5.38 -6.42 -17.10
CA LEU A 55 -5.98 -6.81 -15.81
C LEU A 55 -7.10 -7.83 -16.05
N ALA A 56 -6.94 -9.02 -15.46
CA ALA A 56 -7.93 -10.10 -15.56
C ALA A 56 -8.88 -10.13 -14.35
N LYS A 57 -8.32 -10.15 -13.14
CA LYS A 57 -9.08 -10.16 -11.88
C LYS A 57 -8.20 -9.67 -10.73
N ILE A 58 -8.78 -8.93 -9.80
CA ILE A 58 -8.17 -8.60 -8.52
C ILE A 58 -8.63 -9.63 -7.49
N ILE A 59 -7.68 -10.29 -6.82
CA ILE A 59 -7.97 -11.33 -5.82
C ILE A 59 -7.87 -10.77 -4.40
N LYS A 60 -6.93 -9.84 -4.19
CA LYS A 60 -6.68 -9.19 -2.90
C LYS A 60 -6.02 -7.84 -3.14
N ALA A 61 -6.35 -6.86 -2.32
CA ALA A 61 -5.71 -5.56 -2.31
C ALA A 61 -5.33 -5.16 -0.88
N LYS A 62 -4.20 -4.46 -0.74
CA LYS A 62 -3.75 -3.84 0.49
C LYS A 62 -3.18 -2.46 0.17
N GLN A 63 -3.33 -1.53 1.10
CA GLN A 63 -2.79 -0.17 1.01
C GLN A 63 -1.96 0.15 2.25
N GLN A 64 -1.05 1.12 2.13
CA GLN A 64 -0.16 1.58 3.19
C GLN A 64 0.03 3.09 3.08
#